data_AF-A0A7K2DAM9-F1
#
_entry.id   AF-A0A7K2DAM9-F1
#
_cell.length_a   1.000
_cell.length_b   1.000
_cell.length_c   1.000
_cell.angle_alpha   90.00
_cell.angle_beta   90.00
_cell.angle_gamma   90.00
#
_symmetry.space_group_name_H-M   'P 1'
#
loop_
_entity.id
_entity.type
_entity.pdbx_description
1 polymer ?
#
loop_
_entity_poly.entity_id
_entity_poly.type
_entity_poly.pdbx_seq_one_letter_code
_entity_poly.pdbx_strand_id
1 'polypeptide(L)'
;ISWIVILFTGKLPAGLAGFQAMYLRYSTVVWAYAYFLIDQYPPFDFDTSPADAGRSQTSVSFSPALEGRNRLTVLLRPITVIPAYIFNLIIVVIATVCIILGFFAVLFTGRWPDGLRRFVVGSHLVSLRYFTYGLLLTDEYPPFSMD
;
A
#
# COMPACT_ATOMS: atom_id res chain seq x y z
N ILE A 1 -11.91 10.54 6.08
CA ILE A 1 -12.46 11.74 5.39
C ILE A 1 -13.03 11.37 4.01
N SER A 2 -12.24 10.74 3.12
CA SER A 2 -12.68 10.36 1.76
C SER A 2 -13.98 9.55 1.71
N TRP A 3 -14.17 8.58 2.62
CA TRP A 3 -15.41 7.80 2.73
C TRP A 3 -16.65 8.69 2.89
N ILE A 4 -16.62 9.65 3.83
CA ILE A 4 -17.73 10.58 4.07
C ILE A 4 -17.95 11.46 2.83
N VAL A 5 -16.88 12.04 2.29
CA VAL A 5 -16.97 12.92 1.10
C VAL A 5 -17.63 12.21 -0.07
N ILE A 6 -17.21 10.98 -0.37
CA ILE A 6 -17.76 10.20 -1.48
C ILE A 6 -19.22 9.82 -1.21
N LEU A 7 -19.63 9.54 0.03
CA LEU A 7 -21.03 9.24 0.34
C LEU A 7 -21.98 10.39 -0.02
N PHE A 8 -21.59 11.62 0.29
CA PHE A 8 -22.41 12.80 0.02
C PHE A 8 -22.30 13.28 -1.42
N THR A 9 -21.09 13.31 -1.96
CA THR A 9 -20.80 13.92 -3.28
C THR A 9 -20.81 12.91 -4.43
N GLY A 10 -20.61 11.62 -4.16
CA GLY A 10 -20.42 10.57 -5.17
C GLY A 10 -19.09 10.66 -5.91
N LYS A 11 -18.20 11.58 -5.52
CA LYS A 11 -16.92 11.85 -6.18
C LYS A 11 -15.78 11.84 -5.17
N LEU A 12 -14.61 11.37 -5.59
CA LEU A 12 -13.37 11.53 -4.82
C LEU A 12 -12.67 12.81 -5.32
N PRO A 13 -12.54 13.86 -4.50
CA PRO A 13 -11.83 15.07 -4.91
C PRO A 13 -10.40 14.75 -5.33
N ALA A 14 -9.97 15.29 -6.47
CA ALA A 14 -8.64 15.01 -7.03
C ALA A 14 -7.50 15.34 -6.05
N GLY A 15 -7.63 16.41 -5.24
CA GLY A 15 -6.65 16.75 -4.21
C GLY A 15 -6.55 15.69 -3.10
N LEU A 16 -7.68 15.11 -2.67
CA LEU A 16 -7.66 14.02 -1.70
C LEU A 16 -7.06 12.74 -2.30
N ALA A 17 -7.42 12.42 -3.55
CA ALA A 17 -6.84 11.29 -4.26
C ALA A 17 -5.32 11.43 -4.42
N GLY A 18 -4.85 12.62 -4.82
CA GLY A 18 -3.44 12.93 -4.97
C GLY A 18 -2.67 12.84 -3.65
N PHE A 19 -3.23 13.37 -2.56
CA PHE A 19 -2.65 13.23 -1.22
C PHE A 19 -2.59 11.76 -0.76
N GLN A 20 -3.67 10.99 -0.96
CA GLN A 20 -3.69 9.57 -0.60
C GLN A 20 -2.65 8.78 -1.42
N ALA A 21 -2.53 9.04 -2.72
CA ALA A 21 -1.53 8.43 -3.58
C ALA A 21 -0.11 8.79 -3.16
N MET A 22 0.15 10.07 -2.86
CA MET A 22 1.42 10.55 -2.31
C MET A 22 1.77 9.83 -1.01
N TYR A 23 0.83 9.77 -0.06
CA TYR A 23 1.02 9.09 1.22
C TYR A 23 1.37 7.62 1.02
N LEU A 24 0.64 6.90 0.15
CA LEU A 24 0.90 5.49 -0.10
C LEU A 24 2.28 5.27 -0.74
N ARG A 25 2.66 6.04 -1.77
CA ARG A 25 3.99 5.97 -2.37
C ARG A 25 5.09 6.20 -1.34
N TYR A 26 4.98 7.29 -0.57
CA TYR A 26 5.98 7.62 0.43
C TYR A 26 6.07 6.53 1.50
N SER A 27 4.92 6.05 1.99
CA SER A 27 4.86 4.97 2.97
C SER A 27 5.51 3.68 2.46
N THR A 28 5.37 3.36 1.18
CA THR A 28 6.00 2.18 0.58
C THR A 28 7.52 2.25 0.63
N VAL A 29 8.10 3.39 0.25
CA VAL A 29 9.56 3.56 0.29
C VAL A 29 10.05 3.58 1.74
N VAL A 30 9.32 4.22 2.66
CA VAL A 30 9.63 4.22 4.10
C VAL A 30 9.62 2.81 4.68
N TRP A 31 8.59 2.01 4.38
CA TRP A 31 8.52 0.63 4.84
C TRP A 31 9.59 -0.24 4.20
N ALA A 32 9.89 -0.05 2.90
CA ALA A 32 10.98 -0.76 2.25
C ALA A 32 12.33 -0.45 2.92
N TYR A 33 12.58 0.80 3.31
CA TYR A 33 13.77 1.20 4.06
C TYR A 33 13.77 0.58 5.47
N ALA A 34 12.66 0.69 6.20
CA ALA A 34 12.52 0.13 7.55
C ALA A 34 12.69 -1.40 7.59
N TYR A 35 12.35 -2.07 6.50
CA TYR A 35 12.53 -3.51 6.32
C TYR A 35 13.87 -3.88 5.69
N PHE A 36 14.83 -2.95 5.58
CA PHE A 36 16.16 -3.16 5.01
C PHE A 36 16.14 -3.69 3.56
N LEU A 37 15.06 -3.44 2.80
CA LEU A 37 14.96 -3.85 1.39
C LEU A 37 15.68 -2.88 0.46
N ILE A 38 15.86 -1.65 0.92
CA ILE A 38 16.61 -0.58 0.26
C ILE A 38 17.54 0.06 1.29
N ASP A 39 18.71 0.51 0.83
CA ASP A 39 19.74 1.04 1.72
C ASP A 39 19.69 2.57 1.89
N GLN A 40 19.03 3.25 0.95
CA GLN A 40 18.99 4.71 0.91
C GLN A 40 17.77 5.25 1.68
N TYR A 41 18.01 6.19 2.58
CA TYR A 41 16.93 6.88 3.29
C TYR A 41 16.02 7.64 2.30
N PRO A 42 14.68 7.51 2.42
CA PRO A 42 13.75 8.18 1.52
C PRO A 42 13.83 9.71 1.66
N PRO A 43 13.99 10.46 0.56
CA PRO A 43 13.89 11.91 0.62
C PRO A 43 12.46 12.33 0.99
N PHE A 44 12.31 13.43 1.73
CA PHE A 44 11.01 14.04 1.99
C PHE A 44 10.49 14.77 0.74
N ASP A 45 10.01 14.00 -0.24
CA ASP A 45 9.33 14.50 -1.43
C ASP A 45 7.82 14.20 -1.33
N PHE A 46 7.01 15.24 -1.45
CA PHE A 46 5.56 15.21 -1.22
C PHE A 46 4.78 15.65 -2.47
N ASP A 47 5.23 15.18 -3.63
CA ASP A 47 4.51 15.38 -4.88
C ASP A 47 3.14 14.67 -4.84
N THR A 48 2.06 15.45 -4.95
CA THR A 48 0.68 14.97 -4.96
C THR A 48 0.19 14.48 -6.32
N SER A 49 1.03 14.53 -7.35
CA SER A 49 0.71 13.99 -8.68
C SER A 49 0.33 12.51 -8.59
N PRO A 50 -0.73 12.02 -9.25
CA PRO A 50 -1.07 10.58 -9.24
C PRO A 50 0.00 9.70 -9.89
N ALA A 51 0.73 10.24 -10.87
CA ALA A 51 1.82 9.56 -11.57
C ALA A 51 3.14 9.76 -10.83
N ASP A 52 3.92 8.68 -10.72
CA ASP A 52 5.27 8.73 -10.17
C ASP A 52 6.22 9.35 -11.20
N ALA A 53 6.99 10.36 -10.80
CA ALA A 53 7.99 11.01 -11.65
C ALA A 53 9.29 10.19 -11.81
N GLY A 54 9.36 8.99 -11.24
CA GLY A 54 10.52 8.10 -11.31
C GLY A 54 11.69 8.58 -10.45
N ARG A 55 11.40 9.36 -9.39
CA ARG A 55 12.41 9.96 -8.51
C ARG A 55 12.81 9.03 -7.36
N SER A 56 12.07 7.95 -7.12
CA SER A 56 12.27 6.97 -6.06
C SER A 56 12.88 5.67 -6.60
N GLN A 57 13.51 4.87 -5.74
CA GLN A 57 14.00 3.53 -6.07
C GLN A 57 12.86 2.51 -6.35
N THR A 58 11.61 2.90 -6.14
CA THR A 58 10.44 2.04 -6.29
C THR A 58 9.31 2.83 -6.92
N SER A 59 8.98 2.52 -8.18
CA SER A 59 7.90 3.20 -8.90
C SER A 59 6.55 2.60 -8.53
N VAL A 60 5.68 3.39 -7.90
CA VAL A 60 4.30 2.97 -7.60
C VAL A 60 3.34 4.04 -8.12
N SER A 61 2.70 3.75 -9.26
CA SER A 61 1.70 4.64 -9.86
C SER A 61 0.29 4.22 -9.44
N PHE A 62 -0.55 5.20 -9.11
CA PHE A 62 -1.96 4.96 -8.82
C PHE A 62 -2.84 5.61 -9.89
N SER A 63 -3.88 4.89 -10.34
CA SER A 63 -4.92 5.43 -11.23
C SER A 63 -6.23 5.52 -10.44
N PRO A 64 -6.48 6.63 -9.71
CA PRO A 64 -7.64 6.74 -8.84
C PRO A 64 -8.93 6.88 -9.65
N ALA A 65 -9.96 6.11 -9.28
CA ALA A 65 -11.30 6.25 -9.85
C ALA A 65 -12.03 7.44 -9.19
N LEU A 66 -12.02 8.61 -9.87
CA LEU A 66 -12.52 9.88 -9.31
C LEU A 66 -14.05 10.03 -9.35
N GLU A 67 -14.72 9.42 -10.34
CA GLU A 67 -16.15 9.60 -10.60
C GLU A 67 -16.89 8.27 -10.85
N GLY A 68 -18.23 8.33 -10.93
CA GLY A 68 -19.05 7.19 -11.35
C GLY A 68 -19.27 6.10 -10.30
N ARG A 69 -18.98 6.39 -9.03
CA ARG A 69 -19.03 5.38 -7.97
C ARG A 69 -20.42 5.21 -7.37
N ASN A 70 -20.85 3.95 -7.20
CA ASN A 70 -22.09 3.64 -6.52
C ASN A 70 -21.97 3.92 -5.00
N ARG A 71 -22.81 4.82 -4.50
CA ARG A 71 -22.83 5.24 -3.09
C ARG A 71 -23.14 4.10 -2.12
N LEU A 72 -23.94 3.11 -2.54
CA LEU A 72 -24.25 1.94 -1.71
C LEU A 72 -23.01 1.08 -1.49
N THR A 73 -22.21 0.85 -2.54
CA THR A 73 -20.95 0.10 -2.45
C THR A 73 -19.93 0.84 -1.58
N VAL A 74 -19.96 2.18 -1.57
CA VAL A 74 -19.15 3.01 -0.68
C VAL A 74 -19.63 2.91 0.77
N LEU A 75 -20.94 2.94 1.00
CA LEU A 75 -21.53 2.80 2.33
C LEU A 75 -21.17 1.46 2.98
N LEU A 76 -21.24 0.37 2.20
CA LEU A 76 -20.90 -0.98 2.64
C LEU A 76 -19.38 -1.24 2.68
N ARG A 77 -18.56 -0.30 2.22
CA ARG A 77 -17.10 -0.45 2.14
C ARG A 77 -16.45 -0.85 3.48
N PRO A 78 -16.84 -0.31 4.65
CA PRO A 78 -16.27 -0.75 5.92
C PRO A 78 -16.51 -2.24 6.19
N ILE A 79 -17.64 -2.79 5.74
CA ILE A 79 -17.96 -4.21 5.91
C ILE A 79 -17.12 -5.06 4.95
N THR A 80 -17.01 -4.65 3.68
CA THR A 80 -16.23 -5.39 2.67
C THR A 80 -14.72 -5.29 2.88
N VAL A 81 -14.25 -4.26 3.58
CA VAL A 81 -12.84 -4.11 3.96
C VAL A 81 -12.42 -5.10 5.04
N ILE A 82 -13.33 -5.58 5.89
CA ILE A 82 -13.00 -6.45 7.03
C ILE A 82 -12.31 -7.76 6.59
N PRO A 83 -12.81 -8.53 5.60
CA PRO A 83 -12.13 -9.74 5.14
C PRO A 83 -10.72 -9.46 4.59
N ALA A 84 -10.57 -8.41 3.79
CA ALA A 84 -9.27 -7.98 3.27
C ALA A 84 -8.32 -7.54 4.40
N TYR A 85 -8.84 -6.89 5.44
CA TYR A 85 -8.07 -6.49 6.62
C TYR A 85 -7.56 -7.70 7.39
N ILE A 86 -8.41 -8.71 7.64
CA ILE A 86 -8.02 -9.93 8.34
C ILE A 86 -6.91 -10.66 7.58
N PHE A 87 -7.06 -10.80 6.26
CA PHE A 87 -6.02 -11.41 5.41
C PHE A 87 -4.71 -10.62 5.49
N ASN A 88 -4.76 -9.30 5.31
CA ASN A 88 -3.59 -8.44 5.44
C ASN A 88 -2.93 -8.56 6.81
N LEU A 89 -3.70 -8.65 7.89
CA LEU A 89 -3.19 -8.79 9.26
C LEU A 89 -2.40 -10.09 9.42
N ILE A 90 -2.92 -11.22 8.93
CA ILE A 90 -2.22 -12.51 8.97
C ILE A 90 -0.89 -12.42 8.21
N ILE A 91 -0.92 -11.85 7.00
CA ILE A 91 0.27 -11.71 6.14
C ILE A 91 1.33 -10.81 6.79
N VAL A 92 0.94 -9.68 7.40
CA VAL A 92 1.87 -8.76 8.09
C VAL A 92 2.51 -9.41 9.31
N VAL A 93 1.78 -10.23 10.07
CA VAL A 93 2.34 -10.98 11.20
C VAL A 93 3.42 -11.94 10.73
N ILE A 94 3.16 -12.71 9.66
CA ILE A 94 4.16 -13.62 9.09
C ILE A 94 5.35 -12.83 8.53
N ALA A 95 5.09 -11.71 7.85
CA ALA A 95 6.13 -10.86 7.27
C ALA A 95 7.04 -10.28 8.37
N THR A 96 6.49 -9.92 9.52
CA THR A 96 7.26 -9.44 10.68
C THR A 96 8.27 -10.49 11.14
N VAL A 97 7.86 -11.76 11.22
CA VAL A 97 8.77 -12.88 11.54
C VAL A 97 9.84 -13.02 10.46
N CYS A 98 9.46 -12.97 9.17
CA CYS A 98 10.41 -13.03 8.05
C CYS A 98 11.43 -11.88 8.07
N ILE A 99 11.02 -10.67 8.45
CA ILE A 99 11.90 -9.49 8.57
C ILE A 99 12.90 -9.69 9.70
N ILE A 100 12.45 -10.18 10.86
CA ILE A 100 13.35 -10.47 11.99
C ILE A 100 14.39 -11.51 11.60
N LEU A 101 13.97 -12.61 10.94
CA LEU A 101 14.89 -13.62 10.43
C LEU A 101 15.82 -13.05 9.35
N GLY A 102 15.29 -12.21 8.45
CA GLY A 102 16.03 -11.51 7.40
C GLY A 102 17.10 -10.59 7.98
N PHE A 103 16.80 -9.85 9.04
CA PHE A 103 17.75 -8.99 9.75
C PHE A 103 18.96 -9.78 10.24
N PHE A 104 18.74 -10.90 10.94
CA PHE A 104 19.85 -11.75 11.37
C PHE A 104 20.60 -12.37 10.19
N ALA A 105 19.88 -12.83 9.16
CA ALA A 105 20.52 -13.38 7.96
C ALA A 105 21.44 -12.35 7.28
N VAL A 106 21.00 -11.10 7.14
CA VAL A 106 21.80 -10.01 6.57
C VAL A 106 22.98 -9.68 7.48
N LEU A 107 22.80 -9.65 8.80
CA LEU A 107 23.88 -9.37 9.75
C LEU A 107 25.03 -10.40 9.65
N PHE A 108 24.70 -11.67 9.46
CA PHE A 108 25.71 -12.74 9.40
C PHE A 108 26.22 -13.03 7.98
N THR A 109 25.38 -12.90 6.96
CA THR A 109 25.71 -13.30 5.58
C THR A 109 25.91 -12.12 4.63
N GLY A 110 25.59 -10.89 5.06
CA GLY A 110 25.63 -9.69 4.24
C GLY A 110 24.57 -9.64 3.13
N ARG A 111 23.65 -10.62 3.06
CA ARG A 111 22.66 -10.73 1.99
C ARG A 111 21.28 -11.11 2.49
N TRP A 112 20.27 -10.60 1.80
CA TRP A 112 18.88 -11.00 2.00
C TRP A 112 18.61 -12.40 1.43
N PRO A 113 18.04 -13.33 2.21
CA PRO A 113 17.59 -14.61 1.67
C PRO A 113 16.46 -14.42 0.67
N ASP A 114 16.60 -14.95 -0.55
CA ASP A 114 15.67 -14.69 -1.66
C ASP A 114 14.22 -15.05 -1.34
N GLY A 115 13.99 -16.18 -0.67
CA GLY A 115 12.65 -16.62 -0.28
C GLY A 115 11.97 -15.70 0.73
N LEU A 116 12.70 -15.24 1.75
CA LEU A 116 12.18 -14.30 2.74
C LEU A 116 11.93 -12.93 2.10
N ARG A 117 12.87 -12.45 1.28
CA ARG A 117 12.73 -11.19 0.56
C ARG A 117 11.49 -11.19 -0.32
N ARG A 118 11.26 -12.25 -1.10
CA ARG A 118 10.09 -12.39 -1.97
C ARG A 118 8.79 -12.35 -1.17
N PHE A 119 8.75 -13.03 -0.02
CA PHE A 119 7.58 -13.00 0.87
C PHE A 119 7.33 -11.60 1.42
N VAL A 120 8.36 -10.92 1.93
CA VAL A 120 8.22 -9.57 2.50
C VAL A 120 7.75 -8.57 1.43
N VAL A 121 8.32 -8.61 0.23
CA VAL A 121 7.87 -7.78 -0.89
C VAL A 121 6.42 -8.09 -1.28
N GLY A 122 6.05 -9.36 -1.41
CA GLY A 122 4.67 -9.78 -1.69
C GLY A 122 3.68 -9.33 -0.62
N SER A 123 4.06 -9.43 0.65
CA SER A 123 3.26 -8.96 1.78
C SER A 123 2.98 -7.46 1.69
N HIS A 124 3.98 -6.67 1.29
CA HIS A 124 3.85 -5.23 1.12
C HIS A 124 2.93 -4.86 -0.04
N LEU A 125 2.95 -5.62 -1.14
CA LEU A 125 2.03 -5.46 -2.26
C LEU A 125 0.58 -5.77 -1.85
N VAL A 126 0.36 -6.81 -1.04
CA VAL A 126 -0.97 -7.10 -0.45
C VAL A 126 -1.45 -5.93 0.39
N SER A 127 -0.58 -5.39 1.26
CA SER A 127 -0.92 -4.21 2.08
C SER A 127 -1.26 -3.00 1.22
N LEU A 128 -0.50 -2.75 0.15
CA LEU A 128 -0.80 -1.68 -0.81
C LEU A 128 -2.18 -1.85 -1.47
N ARG A 129 -2.52 -3.05 -1.93
CA ARG A 129 -3.85 -3.36 -2.50
C ARG A 129 -4.95 -3.11 -1.47
N TYR A 130 -4.75 -3.57 -0.23
CA TYR A 130 -5.66 -3.34 0.89
C TYR A 130 -5.86 -1.83 1.16
N PHE A 131 -4.78 -1.07 1.32
CA PHE A 131 -4.87 0.36 1.59
C PHE A 131 -5.49 1.13 0.42
N THR A 132 -5.18 0.78 -0.82
CA THR A 132 -5.76 1.42 -2.01
C THR A 132 -7.29 1.21 -2.06
N TYR A 133 -7.75 -0.01 -1.74
CA TYR A 133 -9.18 -0.31 -1.64
C TYR A 133 -9.85 0.39 -0.45
N GLY A 134 -9.24 0.33 0.73
CA GLY A 134 -9.73 0.91 1.97
C GLY A 134 -9.74 2.44 1.98
N LEU A 135 -8.80 3.07 1.26
CA LEU A 135 -8.76 4.52 1.03
C LEU A 135 -9.65 4.97 -0.12
N LEU A 136 -10.38 4.05 -0.76
CA LEU A 136 -11.29 4.34 -1.85
C LEU A 136 -10.59 4.90 -3.10
N LEU A 137 -9.31 4.60 -3.32
CA LEU A 137 -8.60 4.95 -4.55
C LEU A 137 -9.01 4.04 -5.71
N THR A 138 -9.27 2.76 -5.44
CA THR A 138 -9.82 1.79 -6.39
C THR A 138 -11.16 1.23 -5.89
N ASP A 139 -11.99 0.79 -6.84
CA ASP A 139 -13.22 0.04 -6.60
C ASP A 139 -13.05 -1.47 -6.70
N GLU A 140 -11.93 -1.92 -7.26
CA GLU A 140 -11.62 -3.33 -7.42
C GLU A 140 -11.28 -3.96 -6.06
N TYR A 141 -11.96 -5.06 -5.74
CA TYR A 141 -11.73 -5.80 -4.51
C TYR A 141 -10.35 -6.48 -4.55
N PRO A 142 -9.50 -6.32 -3.52
CA PRO A 142 -8.14 -6.84 -3.56
C PRO A 142 -8.14 -8.37 -3.61
N PRO A 143 -7.41 -9.00 -4.54
CA PRO A 143 -7.29 -10.45 -4.57
C PRO A 143 -6.52 -10.94 -3.33
N PHE A 144 -6.91 -12.12 -2.84
CA PHE A 144 -6.23 -12.82 -1.75
C PHE A 144 -4.99 -13.58 -2.25
N SER A 145 -4.09 -12.87 -2.92
CA SER A 145 -2.86 -13.43 -3.47
C SER A 145 -1.68 -12.48 -3.25
N MET A 146 -0.49 -13.06 -3.11
CA MET A 146 0.77 -12.32 -3.01
C MET A 146 1.48 -12.16 -4.36
N ASP A 147 0.86 -12.68 -5.44
CA ASP A 147 1.35 -12.61 -6.82
C ASP A 147 0.89 -11.32 -7.52
#